data_AF-A0A531DYD3-F1
#
_entry.id   AF-A0A531DYD3-F1
#
_cell.length_a   1.000
_cell.length_b   1.000
_cell.length_c   1.000
_cell.angle_alpha   90.00
_cell.angle_beta   90.00
_cell.angle_gamma   90.00
#
_symmetry.space_group_name_H-M   'P 1'
#
loop_
_entity.id
_entity.type
_entity.pdbx_description
1 polymer ?
#
loop_
_entity_poly.entity_id
_entity_poly.type
_entity_poly.pdbx_seq_one_letter_code
_entity_poly.pdbx_strand_id
1 'polypeptide(L)'
;HGILQAHLVPKCPHADLFNRRGRAWLERQVLPDDERAAIARHIREIDRLAEDLADLDREIAREAVDDVQVRRLQTITGVNAIVASGIIAAVGDIRRFREPQKLVSYFGLNPRVRQSGLGLAQYGRISKHGRSHARAMLVEAAWAAAKAPGPLRAFFLRIRNKRGHQVAAVAVARKLAVLIWHLLTKEQDYFWARPALVAAKQRQLALKAGAPGERGVGRRGSAYAYNVKELRNSEKAAAENAERAYELMVRHWRPRGPKRRTDATNEERL
;
A
#
# COMPACT_ATOMS: atom_id res chain seq x y z
N HIS A 1 10.27 6.86 -26.35
CA HIS A 1 9.08 7.60 -26.84
C HIS A 1 9.45 8.84 -27.64
N GLY A 2 10.37 9.71 -27.18
CA GLY A 2 10.77 10.91 -27.94
C GLY A 2 11.23 10.63 -29.37
N ILE A 3 12.10 9.64 -29.57
CA ILE A 3 12.58 9.21 -30.91
C ILE A 3 11.42 8.87 -31.85
N LEU A 4 10.45 8.08 -31.38
CA LEU A 4 9.28 7.70 -32.18
C LEU A 4 8.42 8.92 -32.56
N GLN A 5 8.25 9.86 -31.64
CA GLN A 5 7.49 11.09 -31.90
C GLN A 5 8.20 12.01 -32.91
N ALA A 6 9.53 12.13 -32.81
CA ALA A 6 10.33 12.94 -33.72
C ALA A 6 10.25 12.45 -35.17
N HIS A 7 10.12 11.13 -35.36
CA HIS A 7 9.98 10.49 -36.67
C HIS A 7 8.52 10.23 -37.09
N LEU A 8 7.55 10.84 -36.41
CA LEU A 8 6.11 10.69 -36.70
C LEU A 8 5.64 9.23 -36.74
N VAL A 9 6.32 8.35 -35.99
CA VAL A 9 5.95 6.94 -35.90
C VAL A 9 4.63 6.86 -35.13
N PRO A 10 3.61 6.13 -35.66
CA PRO A 10 2.33 6.00 -34.99
C PRO A 10 2.50 5.36 -33.62
N LYS A 11 1.56 5.64 -32.71
CA LYS A 11 1.57 5.02 -31.39
C LYS A 11 1.52 3.50 -31.52
N CYS A 12 2.37 2.81 -30.76
CA CYS A 12 2.39 1.35 -30.71
C CYS A 12 0.97 0.80 -30.47
N PRO A 13 0.50 -0.16 -31.31
CA PRO A 13 -0.84 -0.73 -31.18
C PRO A 13 -0.96 -1.69 -29.99
N HIS A 14 0.16 -2.04 -29.35
CA HIS A 14 0.18 -2.91 -28.18
C HIS A 14 0.11 -2.09 -26.89
N ALA A 15 -0.45 -2.73 -25.84
CA ALA A 15 -0.63 -2.08 -24.54
C ALA A 15 0.67 -1.63 -23.88
N ASP A 16 1.79 -2.28 -24.22
CA ASP A 16 3.11 -1.97 -23.69
C ASP A 16 4.15 -2.13 -24.81
N LEU A 17 4.98 -1.10 -24.96
CA LEU A 17 6.07 -1.03 -25.94
C LEU A 17 7.23 -1.97 -25.58
N PHE A 18 7.42 -2.26 -24.29
CA PHE A 18 8.59 -2.98 -23.79
C PHE A 18 8.34 -4.48 -23.61
N ASN A 19 7.11 -4.96 -23.84
CA ASN A 19 6.84 -6.39 -23.90
C ASN A 19 7.29 -6.99 -25.24
N ARG A 20 7.29 -8.33 -25.35
CA ARG A 20 7.73 -9.05 -26.56
C ARG A 20 7.06 -8.56 -27.86
N ARG A 21 5.75 -8.30 -27.84
CA ARG A 21 5.02 -7.84 -29.04
C ARG A 21 5.33 -6.38 -29.36
N GLY A 22 5.43 -5.53 -28.34
CA GLY A 22 5.82 -4.13 -28.46
C GLY A 22 7.22 -3.96 -29.05
N ARG A 23 8.19 -4.76 -28.60
CA ARG A 23 9.57 -4.75 -29.13
C ARG A 23 9.62 -5.25 -30.57
N ALA A 24 8.93 -6.34 -30.88
CA ALA A 24 8.83 -6.83 -32.25
C ALA A 24 8.16 -5.81 -33.20
N TRP A 25 7.22 -5.01 -32.70
CA TRP A 25 6.67 -3.88 -33.45
C TRP A 25 7.70 -2.76 -33.61
N LEU A 26 8.45 -2.43 -32.57
CA LEU A 26 9.47 -1.38 -32.56
C LEU A 26 10.61 -1.66 -33.56
N GLU A 27 11.02 -2.92 -33.68
CA GLU A 27 12.04 -3.37 -34.65
C GLU A 27 11.63 -3.16 -36.11
N ARG A 28 10.31 -3.10 -36.39
CA ARG A 28 9.78 -2.89 -37.74
C ARG A 28 9.69 -1.42 -38.13
N GLN A 29 10.00 -0.49 -37.23
CA GLN A 29 9.88 0.93 -37.51
C GLN A 29 11.06 1.42 -38.36
N VAL A 30 10.74 2.21 -39.38
CA VAL A 30 11.74 2.84 -40.25
C VAL A 30 12.27 4.07 -39.53
N LEU A 31 13.52 3.98 -39.06
CA LEU A 31 14.22 5.03 -38.33
C LEU A 31 15.63 5.22 -38.91
N PRO A 32 16.36 6.29 -38.58
CA PRO A 32 17.79 6.38 -38.83
C PRO A 32 18.58 5.32 -38.03
N ASP A 33 19.76 4.93 -38.50
CA ASP A 33 20.56 3.86 -37.88
C ASP A 33 21.11 4.25 -36.50
N ASP A 34 21.48 5.51 -36.32
CA ASP A 34 21.90 6.09 -35.05
C ASP A 34 20.76 6.07 -34.00
N GLU A 35 19.54 6.36 -34.44
CA GLU A 35 18.34 6.32 -33.60
C GLU A 35 17.92 4.88 -33.27
N ARG A 36 18.02 3.95 -34.23
CA ARG A 36 17.88 2.50 -33.96
C ARG A 36 18.89 2.03 -32.92
N ALA A 37 20.15 2.45 -33.06
CA ALA A 37 21.19 2.11 -32.11
C ALA A 37 20.91 2.71 -30.72
N ALA A 38 20.39 3.94 -30.65
CA ALA A 38 19.96 4.57 -29.39
C ALA A 38 18.82 3.80 -28.71
N ILE A 39 17.79 3.42 -29.47
CA ILE A 39 16.70 2.58 -28.97
C ILE A 39 17.23 1.24 -28.44
N ALA A 40 18.10 0.57 -29.19
CA ALA A 40 18.68 -0.70 -28.77
C ALA A 40 19.49 -0.56 -27.47
N ARG A 41 20.26 0.54 -27.30
CA ARG A 41 20.95 0.85 -26.04
C ARG A 41 19.96 1.01 -24.87
N HIS A 42 18.88 1.75 -25.06
CA HIS A 42 17.88 1.95 -24.01
C HIS A 42 17.14 0.66 -23.64
N ILE A 43 16.83 -0.20 -24.62
CA ILE A 43 16.21 -1.50 -24.35
C ILE A 43 17.15 -2.38 -23.50
N ARG A 44 18.44 -2.43 -23.84
CA ARG A 44 19.43 -3.18 -23.03
C ARG A 44 19.52 -2.66 -21.61
N GLU A 45 19.48 -1.34 -21.42
CA GLU A 45 19.49 -0.76 -20.08
C GLU A 45 18.22 -1.09 -19.28
N ILE A 46 17.05 -1.10 -19.93
CA ILE A 46 15.80 -1.54 -19.30
C ILE A 46 15.88 -3.01 -18.89
N ASP A 47 16.45 -3.87 -19.74
CA ASP A 47 16.59 -5.30 -19.45
C ASP A 47 17.53 -5.53 -18.27
N ARG A 48 18.70 -4.86 -18.26
CA ARG A 48 19.64 -4.90 -17.14
C ARG A 48 19.00 -4.47 -15.83
N LEU A 49 18.28 -3.34 -15.82
CA LEU A 49 17.60 -2.85 -14.63
C LEU A 49 16.45 -3.77 -14.18
N ALA A 50 15.79 -4.45 -15.12
CA ALA A 50 14.74 -5.42 -14.80
C ALA A 50 15.31 -6.70 -14.17
N GLU A 51 16.49 -7.14 -14.63
CA GLU A 51 17.24 -8.25 -14.03
C GLU A 51 17.69 -7.90 -12.61
N ASP A 52 18.37 -6.76 -12.43
CA ASP A 52 18.81 -6.25 -11.11
C ASP A 52 17.62 -6.14 -10.14
N LEU A 53 16.48 -5.62 -10.62
CA LEU A 53 15.25 -5.52 -9.81
C LEU A 53 14.72 -6.91 -9.42
N ALA A 54 14.76 -7.87 -10.34
CA ALA A 54 14.31 -9.24 -10.06
C ALA A 54 15.22 -9.96 -9.07
N ASP A 55 16.53 -9.68 -9.08
CA ASP A 55 17.48 -10.17 -8.08
C ASP A 55 17.16 -9.63 -6.69
N LEU A 56 17.06 -8.30 -6.56
CA LEU A 56 16.71 -7.64 -5.29
C LEU A 56 15.36 -8.10 -4.74
N ASP A 57 14.39 -8.27 -5.63
CA ASP A 57 13.07 -8.79 -5.30
C ASP A 57 13.13 -10.22 -4.71
N ARG A 58 14.05 -11.06 -5.19
CA ARG A 58 14.29 -12.41 -4.66
C ARG A 58 15.00 -12.37 -3.32
N GLU A 59 15.96 -11.47 -3.14
CA GLU A 59 16.65 -11.26 -1.86
C GLU A 59 15.66 -10.84 -0.77
N ILE A 60 14.86 -9.80 -1.02
CA ILE A 60 13.80 -9.36 -0.10
C ILE A 60 12.83 -10.50 0.19
N ALA A 61 12.48 -11.29 -0.83
CA ALA A 61 11.56 -12.41 -0.64
C ALA A 61 12.12 -13.48 0.31
N ARG A 62 13.40 -13.81 0.21
CA ARG A 62 14.07 -14.79 1.09
C ARG A 62 14.09 -14.33 2.54
N GLU A 63 14.33 -13.05 2.79
CA GLU A 63 14.31 -12.49 4.15
C GLU A 63 12.88 -12.42 4.71
N ALA A 64 11.92 -12.03 3.88
CA ALA A 64 10.56 -11.76 4.32
C ALA A 64 9.67 -13.00 4.44
N VAL A 65 10.04 -14.14 3.83
CA VAL A 65 9.17 -15.32 3.77
C VAL A 65 8.82 -15.85 5.16
N ASP A 66 9.77 -15.83 6.09
CA ASP A 66 9.62 -16.35 7.46
C ASP A 66 9.40 -15.27 8.51
N ASP A 67 9.38 -13.99 8.10
CA ASP A 67 9.10 -12.88 8.99
C ASP A 67 7.60 -12.82 9.35
N VAL A 68 7.29 -13.09 10.62
CA VAL A 68 5.93 -13.04 11.17
C VAL A 68 5.30 -11.64 11.09
N GLN A 69 6.09 -10.57 11.23
CA GLN A 69 5.62 -9.20 11.11
C GLN A 69 5.24 -8.89 9.65
N VAL A 70 6.04 -9.35 8.68
CA VAL A 70 5.70 -9.21 7.25
C VAL A 70 4.42 -9.99 6.93
N ARG A 71 4.29 -11.24 7.39
CA ARG A 71 3.06 -12.03 7.22
C ARG A 71 1.84 -11.33 7.81
N ARG A 72 1.98 -10.78 9.02
CA ARG A 72 0.93 -10.00 9.72
C ARG A 72 0.52 -8.77 8.93
N LEU A 73 1.46 -7.98 8.40
CA LEU A 73 1.12 -6.80 7.61
C LEU A 73 0.47 -7.13 6.26
N GLN A 74 0.82 -8.27 5.64
CA GLN A 74 0.19 -8.74 4.40
C GLN A 74 -1.30 -9.11 4.56
N THR A 75 -1.79 -9.29 5.79
CA THR A 75 -3.23 -9.47 6.08
C THR A 75 -4.05 -8.23 5.73
N ILE A 76 -3.42 -7.05 5.71
CA ILE A 76 -4.06 -5.81 5.31
C ILE A 76 -4.24 -5.79 3.78
N THR A 77 -5.46 -5.51 3.33
CA THR A 77 -5.74 -5.30 1.91
C THR A 77 -4.96 -4.09 1.39
N GLY A 78 -4.28 -4.26 0.24
CA GLY A 78 -3.40 -3.24 -0.34
C GLY A 78 -1.94 -3.29 0.12
N VAL A 79 -1.60 -4.08 1.15
CA VAL A 79 -0.22 -4.31 1.59
C VAL A 79 0.29 -5.64 1.02
N ASN A 80 1.37 -5.60 0.23
CA ASN A 80 2.09 -6.79 -0.26
C ASN A 80 3.41 -6.97 0.49
N ALA A 81 4.18 -8.01 0.16
CA ALA A 81 5.45 -8.30 0.82
C ALA A 81 6.47 -7.16 0.73
N ILE A 82 6.57 -6.47 -0.41
CA ILE A 82 7.51 -5.34 -0.58
C ILE A 82 7.14 -4.16 0.33
N VAL A 83 5.86 -3.77 0.34
CA VAL A 83 5.35 -2.72 1.23
C VAL A 83 5.51 -3.14 2.68
N ALA A 84 5.18 -4.38 3.03
CA ALA A 84 5.32 -4.89 4.39
C ALA A 84 6.78 -4.83 4.85
N SER A 85 7.71 -5.41 4.08
CA SER A 85 9.14 -5.45 4.39
C SER A 85 9.73 -4.04 4.50
N GLY A 86 9.40 -3.15 3.56
CA GLY A 86 9.86 -1.76 3.60
C GLY A 86 9.33 -0.98 4.81
N ILE A 87 8.11 -1.27 5.27
CA ILE A 87 7.56 -0.67 6.49
C ILE A 87 8.24 -1.24 7.73
N ILE A 88 8.43 -2.56 7.83
CA ILE A 88 9.14 -3.19 8.94
C ILE A 88 10.57 -2.65 9.04
N ALA A 89 11.30 -2.58 7.92
CA ALA A 89 12.64 -2.01 7.87
C ALA A 89 12.67 -0.53 8.31
N ALA A 90 11.67 0.28 7.93
CA ALA A 90 11.59 1.67 8.33
C ALA A 90 11.24 1.86 9.82
N VAL A 91 10.41 0.97 10.37
CA VAL A 91 9.95 1.00 11.76
C VAL A 91 11.04 0.47 12.69
N GLY A 92 11.69 -0.64 12.34
CA GLY A 92 12.51 -1.42 13.26
C GLY A 92 11.65 -1.96 14.41
N ASP A 93 12.11 -1.77 15.65
CA ASP A 93 11.33 -2.10 16.83
C ASP A 93 10.11 -1.17 16.98
N ILE A 94 8.90 -1.73 16.87
CA ILE A 94 7.65 -1.00 17.02
C ILE A 94 7.50 -0.36 18.42
N ARG A 95 8.11 -0.94 19.46
CA ARG A 95 8.00 -0.48 20.86
C ARG A 95 8.62 0.89 21.07
N ARG A 96 9.50 1.35 20.17
CA ARG A 96 10.03 2.73 20.18
C ARG A 96 8.93 3.78 19.99
N PHE A 97 7.78 3.40 19.44
CA PHE A 97 6.61 4.25 19.30
C PHE A 97 5.60 3.93 20.40
N ARG A 98 5.58 4.72 21.47
CA ARG A 98 4.63 4.56 22.58
C ARG A 98 3.16 4.69 22.18
N GLU A 99 2.89 5.47 21.12
CA GLU A 99 1.54 5.74 20.62
C GLU A 99 1.51 5.70 19.09
N PRO A 100 0.37 5.31 18.48
CA PRO A 100 0.25 5.25 17.03
C PRO A 100 0.45 6.61 16.35
N GLN A 101 0.14 7.71 17.04
CA GLN A 101 0.36 9.07 16.55
C GLN A 101 1.85 9.38 16.35
N LYS A 102 2.74 8.78 17.14
CA LYS A 102 4.20 8.92 16.97
C LYS A 102 4.67 8.25 15.67
N LEU A 103 4.12 7.08 15.35
CA LEU A 103 4.39 6.42 14.07
C LEU A 103 3.84 7.24 12.87
N VAL A 104 2.63 7.78 13.00
CA VAL A 104 2.05 8.69 11.98
C VAL A 104 2.94 9.91 11.73
N SER A 105 3.47 10.51 12.80
CA SER A 105 4.40 11.65 12.70
C SER A 105 5.73 11.24 12.09
N TYR A 106 6.26 10.06 12.42
CA TYR A 106 7.51 9.53 11.85
C TYR A 106 7.44 9.31 10.33
N PHE A 107 6.27 8.95 9.82
CA PHE A 107 5.99 8.89 8.38
C PHE A 107 5.60 10.24 7.76
N GLY A 108 5.48 11.30 8.55
CA GLY A 108 5.09 12.63 8.08
C GLY A 108 3.66 12.71 7.53
N LEU A 109 2.76 11.86 8.04
CA LEU A 109 1.36 11.75 7.65
C LEU A 109 0.43 12.61 8.52
N ASN A 110 0.96 13.29 9.53
CA ASN A 110 0.23 14.24 10.36
C ASN A 110 -0.08 15.54 9.58
N PRO A 111 -1.28 16.10 9.70
CA PRO A 111 -1.56 17.44 9.18
C PRO A 111 -0.65 18.47 9.87
N ARG A 112 -0.20 19.49 9.13
CA ARG A 112 0.44 20.66 9.73
C ARG A 112 -0.60 21.43 10.54
N VAL A 113 -0.26 21.75 11.78
CA VAL A 113 -1.08 22.58 12.64
C VAL A 113 -0.48 23.98 12.65
N ARG A 114 -1.31 24.98 12.35
CA ARG A 114 -1.01 26.38 12.62
C ARG A 114 -1.92 26.83 13.75
N GLN A 115 -1.30 27.16 14.88
CA GLN A 115 -1.98 27.69 16.05
C GLN A 115 -1.13 28.82 16.61
N SER A 116 -1.31 30.00 16.05
CA SER A 116 -0.73 31.26 16.53
C SER A 116 -1.86 32.10 17.12
N GLY A 117 -1.93 32.20 18.46
CA GLY A 117 -2.95 32.97 19.20
C GLY A 117 -3.98 32.12 19.97
N LEU A 118 -5.02 32.77 20.51
CA LEU A 118 -6.14 32.18 21.27
C LEU A 118 -7.18 31.43 20.41
N GLY A 119 -7.01 31.43 19.09
CA GLY A 119 -7.94 30.80 18.15
C GLY A 119 -7.85 29.27 18.08
N LEU A 120 -8.83 28.66 17.42
CA LEU A 120 -8.85 27.23 17.14
C LEU A 120 -7.69 26.82 16.20
N ALA A 121 -7.08 25.67 16.49
CA ALA A 121 -6.02 25.09 15.67
C ALA A 121 -6.47 24.87 14.22
N GLN A 122 -5.75 25.46 13.27
CA GLN A 122 -5.99 25.28 11.83
C GLN A 122 -5.16 24.12 11.30
N TYR A 123 -5.80 23.19 10.59
CA TYR A 123 -5.16 22.01 10.02
C TYR A 123 -5.00 22.16 8.50
N GLY A 124 -3.76 22.14 8.03
CA GLY A 124 -3.42 22.28 6.61
C GLY A 124 -2.96 20.98 5.93
N ARG A 125 -2.09 21.12 4.92
CA ARG A 125 -1.41 20.00 4.25
C ARG A 125 -0.63 19.14 5.26
N ILE A 126 -0.34 17.89 4.92
CA ILE A 126 0.53 17.04 5.76
C ILE A 126 1.92 17.66 5.95
N SER A 127 2.57 17.34 7.07
CA SER A 127 3.90 17.85 7.39
C SER A 127 4.91 17.48 6.31
N LYS A 128 4.85 16.24 5.80
CA LYS A 128 5.85 15.58 4.97
C LYS A 128 7.22 15.43 5.64
N HIS A 129 7.36 15.82 6.90
CA HIS A 129 8.57 15.68 7.70
C HIS A 129 8.62 14.24 8.24
N GLY A 130 9.64 13.47 7.87
CA GLY A 130 9.76 12.05 8.19
C GLY A 130 10.05 11.20 6.96
N ARG A 131 9.99 9.87 7.11
CA ARG A 131 10.39 8.90 6.07
C ARG A 131 9.50 9.00 4.82
N SER A 132 10.01 9.62 3.75
CA SER A 132 9.29 9.84 2.49
C SER A 132 8.93 8.54 1.77
N HIS A 133 9.84 7.57 1.73
CA HIS A 133 9.59 6.26 1.10
C HIS A 133 8.49 5.47 1.80
N ALA A 134 8.52 5.38 3.13
CA ALA A 134 7.46 4.72 3.90
C ALA A 134 6.10 5.39 3.69
N ARG A 135 6.07 6.72 3.62
CA ARG A 135 4.86 7.47 3.30
C ARG A 135 4.33 7.13 1.90
N ALA A 136 5.20 7.09 0.89
CA ALA A 136 4.81 6.73 -0.47
C ALA A 136 4.24 5.30 -0.53
N MET A 137 4.91 4.33 0.10
CA MET A 137 4.42 2.95 0.20
C MET A 137 3.03 2.86 0.84
N LEU A 138 2.77 3.60 1.91
CA LEU A 138 1.45 3.63 2.54
C LEU A 138 0.37 4.31 1.68
N VAL A 139 0.74 5.30 0.86
CA VAL A 139 -0.18 5.94 -0.09
C VAL A 139 -0.53 4.98 -1.24
N GLU A 140 0.44 4.23 -1.77
CA GLU A 140 0.17 3.18 -2.77
C GLU A 140 -0.70 2.07 -2.19
N ALA A 141 -0.39 1.62 -0.96
CA ALA A 141 -1.22 0.64 -0.27
C ALA A 141 -2.65 1.16 -0.03
N ALA A 142 -2.80 2.45 0.29
CA ALA A 142 -4.10 3.09 0.43
C ALA A 142 -4.91 3.08 -0.87
N TRP A 143 -4.28 3.36 -2.01
CA TRP A 143 -4.93 3.27 -3.31
C TRP A 143 -5.40 1.86 -3.64
N ALA A 144 -4.55 0.87 -3.38
CA ALA A 144 -4.91 -0.53 -3.55
C ALA A 144 -6.07 -0.95 -2.62
N ALA A 145 -6.02 -0.53 -1.34
CA ALA A 145 -7.07 -0.79 -0.36
C ALA A 145 -8.42 -0.16 -0.78
N ALA A 146 -8.41 1.02 -1.40
CA ALA A 146 -9.61 1.71 -1.86
C ALA A 146 -10.32 1.00 -3.04
N LYS A 147 -9.61 0.14 -3.79
CA LYS A 147 -10.16 -0.62 -4.92
C LYS A 147 -10.86 -1.91 -4.50
N ALA A 148 -10.63 -2.38 -3.27
CA ALA A 148 -11.21 -3.61 -2.75
C ALA A 148 -12.28 -3.31 -1.70
N PRO A 149 -13.36 -4.10 -1.62
CA PRO A 149 -14.37 -3.89 -0.60
C PRO A 149 -13.79 -4.06 0.81
N GLY A 150 -14.33 -3.29 1.76
CA GLY A 150 -13.99 -3.35 3.18
C GLY A 150 -13.98 -1.98 3.86
N PRO A 151 -13.76 -1.94 5.19
CA PRO A 151 -13.83 -0.70 5.98
C PRO A 151 -12.85 0.41 5.55
N LEU A 152 -11.72 0.05 4.93
CA LEU A 152 -10.77 1.02 4.38
C LEU A 152 -11.34 1.74 3.15
N ARG A 153 -12.08 1.02 2.29
CA ARG A 153 -12.77 1.61 1.13
C ARG A 153 -13.91 2.51 1.55
N ALA A 154 -14.77 2.10 2.48
CA ALA A 154 -15.81 2.99 3.00
C ALA A 154 -15.21 4.28 3.60
N PHE A 155 -14.11 4.15 4.37
CA PHE A 155 -13.41 5.32 4.88
C PHE A 155 -12.86 6.21 3.77
N PHE A 156 -12.24 5.63 2.74
CA PHE A 156 -11.75 6.35 1.56
C PHE A 156 -12.89 7.11 0.87
N LEU A 157 -13.99 6.44 0.53
CA LEU A 157 -15.12 7.03 -0.19
C LEU A 157 -15.74 8.19 0.60
N ARG A 158 -15.90 8.03 1.90
CA ARG A 158 -16.42 9.08 2.78
C ARG A 158 -15.56 10.35 2.76
N ILE A 159 -14.24 10.23 2.74
CA ILE A 159 -13.33 11.39 2.66
C ILE A 159 -13.29 11.95 1.24
N ARG A 160 -13.25 11.07 0.23
CA ARG A 160 -13.23 11.44 -1.19
C ARG A 160 -14.42 12.33 -1.54
N ASN A 161 -15.62 11.97 -1.09
CA ASN A 161 -16.85 12.72 -1.36
C ASN A 161 -16.84 14.13 -0.76
N LYS A 162 -15.97 14.42 0.21
CA LYS A 162 -15.88 15.74 0.87
C LYS A 162 -14.64 16.54 0.45
N ARG A 163 -13.53 15.88 0.12
CA ARG A 163 -12.21 16.52 -0.01
C ARG A 163 -11.40 16.04 -1.23
N GLY A 164 -11.98 15.23 -2.10
CA GLY A 164 -11.31 14.70 -3.28
C GLY A 164 -10.45 13.46 -3.00
N HIS A 165 -10.06 12.79 -4.09
CA HIS A 165 -9.44 11.47 -4.05
C HIS A 165 -8.01 11.50 -3.47
N GLN A 166 -7.22 12.53 -3.76
CA GLN A 166 -5.85 12.66 -3.23
C GLN A 166 -5.83 12.78 -1.70
N VAL A 167 -6.72 13.60 -1.14
CA VAL A 167 -6.84 13.76 0.31
C VAL A 167 -7.34 12.47 0.97
N ALA A 168 -8.25 11.76 0.31
CA ALA A 168 -8.75 10.48 0.80
C ALA A 168 -7.65 9.41 0.87
N ALA A 169 -6.78 9.32 -0.15
CA ALA A 169 -5.66 8.38 -0.15
C ALA A 169 -4.69 8.66 1.00
N VAL A 170 -4.31 9.92 1.22
CA VAL A 170 -3.46 10.31 2.34
C VAL A 170 -4.13 10.03 3.70
N ALA A 171 -5.45 10.25 3.81
CA ALA A 171 -6.18 9.94 5.03
C ALA A 171 -6.20 8.43 5.31
N VAL A 172 -6.36 7.59 4.29
CA VAL A 172 -6.26 6.12 4.42
C VAL A 172 -4.84 5.72 4.79
N ALA A 173 -3.81 6.30 4.17
CA ALA A 173 -2.41 6.03 4.51
C ALA A 173 -2.11 6.34 5.99
N ARG A 174 -2.64 7.45 6.51
CA ARG A 174 -2.60 7.76 7.95
C ARG A 174 -3.32 6.70 8.79
N LYS A 175 -4.50 6.24 8.36
CA LYS A 175 -5.25 5.17 9.05
C LYS A 175 -4.49 3.85 9.03
N LEU A 176 -3.81 3.52 7.92
CA LEU A 176 -2.95 2.36 7.78
C LEU A 176 -1.78 2.41 8.76
N ALA A 177 -1.11 3.56 8.92
CA ALA A 177 -0.04 3.69 9.92
C ALA A 177 -0.52 3.40 11.35
N VAL A 178 -1.72 3.88 11.72
CA VAL A 178 -2.34 3.57 13.02
C VAL A 178 -2.67 2.09 13.15
N LEU A 179 -3.22 1.48 12.10
CA LEU A 179 -3.52 0.05 12.08
C LEU A 179 -2.25 -0.79 12.23
N ILE A 180 -1.21 -0.52 11.44
CA ILE A 180 0.09 -1.18 11.50
C ILE A 180 0.66 -1.13 12.91
N TRP A 181 0.60 0.03 13.58
CA TRP A 181 1.03 0.14 14.96
C TRP A 181 0.29 -0.83 15.88
N HIS A 182 -1.05 -0.91 15.78
CA HIS A 182 -1.84 -1.83 16.59
C HIS A 182 -1.57 -3.30 16.28
N LEU A 183 -1.44 -3.66 15.00
CA LEU A 183 -1.19 -5.05 14.61
C LEU A 183 0.18 -5.52 15.12
N LEU A 184 1.21 -4.68 14.96
CA LEU A 184 2.56 -5.01 15.42
C LEU A 184 2.69 -5.02 16.95
N THR A 185 2.07 -4.06 17.65
CA THR A 185 2.15 -4.00 19.13
C THR A 185 1.32 -5.07 19.83
N LYS A 186 0.16 -5.43 19.27
CA LYS A 186 -0.72 -6.48 19.84
C LYS A 186 -0.45 -7.87 19.30
N GLU A 187 0.45 -7.97 18.33
CA GLU A 187 0.79 -9.21 17.65
C GLU A 187 -0.42 -9.92 17.01
N GLN A 188 -1.36 -9.14 16.49
CA GLN A 188 -2.61 -9.62 15.92
C GLN A 188 -2.71 -9.32 14.43
N ASP A 189 -3.42 -10.18 13.72
CA ASP A 189 -3.71 -10.02 12.30
C ASP A 189 -4.85 -9.03 12.06
N TYR A 190 -4.92 -8.50 10.84
CA TYR A 190 -6.01 -7.60 10.46
C TYR A 190 -7.34 -8.36 10.47
N PHE A 191 -8.28 -7.89 11.30
CA PHE A 191 -9.56 -8.57 11.51
C PHE A 191 -10.37 -8.82 10.23
N TRP A 192 -10.32 -7.89 9.27
CA TRP A 192 -11.04 -8.01 7.98
C TRP A 192 -10.15 -8.57 6.87
N ALA A 193 -9.17 -9.41 7.23
CA ALA A 193 -8.34 -10.12 6.27
C ALA A 193 -9.20 -11.03 5.38
N ARG A 194 -8.69 -11.27 4.17
CA ARG A 194 -9.29 -12.18 3.19
C ARG A 194 -8.40 -13.41 3.06
N PRO A 195 -8.69 -14.53 3.75
CA PRO A 195 -7.76 -15.65 3.88
C PRO A 195 -7.19 -16.16 2.57
N ALA A 196 -8.00 -16.34 1.53
CA ALA A 196 -7.55 -16.79 0.21
C ALA A 196 -6.62 -15.78 -0.47
N LEU A 197 -6.91 -14.48 -0.35
CA LEU A 197 -6.02 -13.42 -0.84
C LEU A 197 -4.69 -13.42 -0.08
N VAL A 198 -4.72 -13.60 1.24
CA VAL A 198 -3.50 -13.65 2.07
C VAL A 198 -2.66 -14.86 1.70
N ALA A 199 -3.28 -16.04 1.57
CA ALA A 199 -2.60 -17.25 1.11
C ALA A 199 -1.97 -17.08 -0.27
N ALA A 200 -2.65 -16.40 -1.21
CA ALA A 200 -2.09 -16.09 -2.53
C ALA A 200 -0.85 -15.18 -2.45
N LYS A 201 -0.89 -14.13 -1.62
CA LYS A 201 0.27 -13.24 -1.41
C LYS A 201 1.45 -13.99 -0.79
N GLN A 202 1.19 -14.78 0.25
CA GLN A 202 2.22 -15.59 0.92
C GLN A 202 2.81 -16.62 -0.03
N ARG A 203 2.01 -17.24 -0.88
CA ARG A 203 2.50 -18.18 -1.90
C ARG A 203 3.35 -17.48 -2.96
N GLN A 204 2.93 -16.32 -3.46
CA GLN A 204 3.74 -15.52 -4.38
C GLN A 204 5.09 -15.15 -3.76
N LEU A 205 5.09 -14.74 -2.49
CA LEU A 205 6.31 -14.46 -1.73
C LEU A 205 7.20 -15.70 -1.63
N ALA A 206 6.64 -16.85 -1.25
CA ALA A 206 7.40 -18.09 -1.13
C ALA A 206 8.01 -18.54 -2.47
N LEU A 207 7.26 -18.44 -3.58
CA LEU A 207 7.78 -18.74 -4.92
C LEU A 207 8.94 -17.81 -5.28
N LYS A 208 8.81 -16.51 -4.96
CA LYS A 208 9.87 -15.52 -5.19
C LYS A 208 11.11 -15.79 -4.32
N ALA A 209 10.92 -16.35 -3.12
CA ALA A 209 12.01 -16.79 -2.25
C ALA A 209 12.72 -18.07 -2.75
N GLY A 210 12.17 -18.76 -3.76
CA GLY A 210 12.73 -19.99 -4.33
C GLY A 210 12.01 -21.27 -3.92
N ALA A 211 10.86 -21.18 -3.25
CA ALA A 211 10.06 -22.38 -2.95
C ALA A 211 9.63 -23.10 -4.24
N PRO A 212 9.62 -24.44 -4.26
CA PRO A 212 9.23 -25.19 -5.44
C PRO A 212 7.77 -24.89 -5.82
N GLY A 213 7.49 -24.99 -7.12
CA GLY A 213 6.13 -24.97 -7.63
C GLY A 213 5.34 -26.17 -7.11
N GLU A 214 4.13 -25.93 -6.61
CA GLU A 214 3.18 -26.99 -6.24
C GLU A 214 2.45 -27.40 -7.52
N ARG A 215 3.15 -28.04 -8.45
CA ARG A 215 2.55 -28.68 -9.62
C ARG A 215 2.73 -30.19 -9.48
N GLY A 216 1.66 -30.86 -9.06
CA GLY A 216 1.59 -32.32 -8.99
C GLY A 216 0.15 -32.77 -9.22
N VAL A 217 -0.02 -33.90 -9.92
CA VAL A 217 -1.33 -34.50 -10.19
C VAL A 217 -2.04 -34.77 -8.85
N GLY A 218 -3.23 -34.21 -8.65
CA GLY A 218 -4.09 -34.48 -7.48
C GLY A 218 -3.87 -33.63 -6.23
N ARG A 219 -2.80 -32.81 -6.12
CA ARG A 219 -2.60 -31.92 -4.95
C ARG A 219 -2.81 -30.45 -5.31
N ARG A 220 -3.87 -29.86 -4.76
CA ARG A 220 -4.16 -28.42 -4.86
C ARG A 220 -3.27 -27.66 -3.87
N GLY A 221 -2.52 -26.68 -4.36
CA GLY A 221 -1.60 -25.88 -3.55
C GLY A 221 -2.29 -24.99 -2.51
N SER A 222 -1.53 -24.48 -1.54
CA SER A 222 -2.02 -23.64 -0.42
C SER A 222 -2.77 -22.38 -0.87
N ALA A 223 -2.41 -21.81 -2.02
CA ALA A 223 -3.08 -20.65 -2.63
C ALA A 223 -4.23 -21.00 -3.59
N TYR A 224 -4.53 -22.28 -3.82
CA TYR A 224 -5.56 -22.70 -4.78
C TYR A 224 -6.94 -22.13 -4.44
N ALA A 225 -7.23 -21.98 -3.15
CA ALA A 225 -8.41 -21.30 -2.62
C ALA A 225 -8.70 -19.95 -3.32
N TYR A 226 -7.66 -19.19 -3.67
CA TYR A 226 -7.83 -17.92 -4.38
C TYR A 226 -8.34 -18.09 -5.82
N ASN A 227 -8.09 -19.22 -6.47
CA ASN A 227 -8.57 -19.48 -7.83
C ASN A 227 -10.04 -19.95 -7.84
N VAL A 228 -10.55 -20.46 -6.71
CA VAL A 228 -11.94 -20.88 -6.55
C VAL A 228 -12.87 -19.66 -6.57
N LYS A 229 -13.78 -19.63 -7.57
CA LYS A 229 -14.68 -18.48 -7.77
C LYS A 229 -15.68 -18.33 -6.63
N GLU A 230 -16.27 -19.42 -6.14
CA GLU A 230 -17.24 -19.33 -5.02
C GLU A 230 -16.58 -18.75 -3.76
N LEU A 231 -15.39 -19.22 -3.40
CA LEU A 231 -14.68 -18.74 -2.21
C LEU A 231 -14.28 -17.26 -2.34
N ARG A 232 -13.78 -16.84 -3.52
CA ARG A 232 -13.52 -15.41 -3.76
C ARG A 232 -14.77 -14.54 -3.62
N ASN A 233 -15.90 -15.04 -4.09
CA ASN A 233 -17.18 -14.34 -4.01
C ASN A 233 -17.69 -14.27 -2.56
N SER A 234 -17.58 -15.34 -1.78
CA SER A 234 -17.99 -15.35 -0.37
C SER A 234 -17.13 -14.42 0.47
N GLU A 235 -15.80 -14.43 0.29
CA GLU A 235 -14.90 -13.48 0.96
C GLU A 235 -15.18 -12.03 0.56
N LYS A 236 -15.49 -11.80 -0.72
CA LYS A 236 -15.86 -10.47 -1.20
C LYS A 236 -17.16 -10.01 -0.53
N ALA A 237 -18.17 -10.87 -0.44
CA ALA A 237 -19.43 -10.56 0.23
C ALA A 237 -19.25 -10.27 1.73
N ALA A 238 -18.39 -11.04 2.42
CA ALA A 238 -18.04 -10.76 3.81
C ALA A 238 -17.36 -9.39 3.97
N ALA A 239 -16.44 -9.03 3.07
CA ALA A 239 -15.80 -7.73 3.06
C ALA A 239 -16.78 -6.58 2.76
N GLU A 240 -17.76 -6.79 1.87
CA GLU A 240 -18.83 -5.84 1.60
C GLU A 240 -19.76 -5.66 2.80
N ASN A 241 -20.08 -6.74 3.52
CA ASN A 241 -20.85 -6.68 4.77
C ASN A 241 -20.09 -5.85 5.84
N ALA A 242 -18.79 -6.08 5.97
CA ALA A 242 -17.92 -5.31 6.86
C ALA A 242 -17.85 -3.82 6.48
N GLU A 243 -17.82 -3.52 5.18
CA GLU A 243 -17.88 -2.17 4.65
C GLU A 243 -19.18 -1.46 5.07
N ARG A 244 -20.33 -2.11 4.87
CA ARG A 244 -21.64 -1.58 5.29
C ARG A 244 -21.72 -1.42 6.81
N ALA A 245 -21.23 -2.37 7.58
CA ALA A 245 -21.18 -2.26 9.05
C ALA A 245 -20.34 -1.06 9.51
N TYR A 246 -19.20 -0.81 8.87
CA TYR A 246 -18.38 0.37 9.13
C TYR A 246 -19.12 1.67 8.79
N GLU A 247 -19.81 1.72 7.65
CA GLU A 247 -20.62 2.88 7.26
C GLU A 247 -21.72 3.17 8.28
N LEU A 248 -22.46 2.15 8.72
CA LEU A 248 -23.48 2.27 9.76
C LEU A 248 -22.89 2.76 11.07
N MET A 249 -21.80 2.15 11.54
CA MET A 249 -21.09 2.57 12.76
C MET A 249 -20.71 4.06 12.68
N VAL A 250 -20.14 4.51 11.57
CA VAL A 250 -19.71 5.90 11.39
C VAL A 250 -20.89 6.87 11.30
N ARG A 251 -22.02 6.47 10.70
CA ARG A 251 -23.24 7.30 10.65
C ARG A 251 -23.79 7.59 12.06
N HIS A 252 -23.72 6.62 12.96
CA HIS A 252 -24.24 6.73 14.33
C HIS A 252 -23.17 7.22 15.32
N TRP A 253 -21.91 7.31 14.91
CA TRP A 253 -20.82 7.73 15.79
C TRP A 253 -20.95 9.22 16.15
N ARG A 254 -21.20 9.48 17.44
CA ARG A 254 -21.16 10.83 18.01
C ARG A 254 -19.75 11.14 18.49
N PRO A 255 -19.13 12.26 18.08
CA PRO A 255 -17.82 12.64 18.60
C PRO A 255 -17.91 12.84 20.11
N ARG A 256 -17.01 12.20 20.87
CA ARG A 256 -16.83 12.57 22.28
C ARG A 256 -16.32 14.00 22.32
N GLY A 257 -17.01 14.86 23.07
CA GLY A 257 -16.59 16.24 23.31
C GLY A 257 -15.18 16.29 23.91
N PRO A 258 -14.48 17.43 23.81
CA PRO A 258 -13.15 17.57 24.37
C PRO A 258 -13.15 17.17 25.85
N LYS A 259 -12.14 16.41 26.28
CA LYS A 259 -11.91 16.17 27.72
C LYS A 259 -11.80 17.55 28.37
N ARG A 260 -12.72 17.90 29.27
CA ARG A 260 -12.58 19.05 30.18
C ARG A 260 -11.21 18.91 30.83
N ARG A 261 -10.30 19.87 30.63
CA ARG A 261 -9.13 20.00 31.50
C ARG A 261 -9.72 20.30 32.88
N THR A 262 -9.51 19.42 33.85
CA THR A 262 -9.67 19.76 35.25
C THR A 262 -8.58 20.77 35.57
N ASP A 263 -8.97 22.01 35.80
CA ASP A 263 -8.08 23.06 36.25
C ASP A 263 -7.56 22.69 37.64
N ALA A 264 -6.28 22.31 37.71
CA ALA A 264 -5.54 22.21 38.95
C ALA A 264 -5.01 23.61 39.31
N THR A 265 -5.91 24.49 39.75
CA THR A 265 -5.59 25.73 40.47
C THR A 265 -6.81 26.11 41.29
N ASN A 266 -6.95 25.45 42.44
CA ASN A 266 -7.63 25.98 43.61
C ASN A 266 -6.82 25.47 44.81
N GLU A 267 -5.72 26.15 45.09
CA GLU A 267 -5.24 26.26 46.47
C GLU A 267 -5.47 27.70 46.88
N GLU A 268 -6.25 27.80 47.94
CA GLU A 268 -6.90 28.97 48.46
C GLU A 268 -5.88 29.93 49.07
N ARG A 269 -6.04 31.22 48.74
CA ARG A 269 -5.63 32.29 49.65
C ARG A 269 -6.64 32.34 50.78
N LEU A 270 -6.24 31.89 51.97
CA LEU A 270 -6.66 32.43 53.26
C LEU A 270 -5.43 32.44 54.19
#